data_AF-A0A9N8PIB4-F1
#
_entry.id   AF-A0A9N8PIB4-F1
#
_cell.length_a   1.000
_cell.length_b   1.000
_cell.length_c   1.000
_cell.angle_alpha   90.00
_cell.angle_beta   90.00
_cell.angle_gamma   90.00
#
_symmetry.space_group_name_H-M   'P 1'
#
loop_
_entity.id
_entity.type
_entity.pdbx_description
1 polymer ?
#
loop_
_entity_poly.entity_id
_entity_poly.type
_entity_poly.pdbx_seq_one_letter_code
_entity_poly.pdbx_strand_id
1 'polypeptide(L)'
;YPRRLLIYRAPTLELATIGTIKLTGLGAFAMACLVIAPNVYFDESSPLWMTPAVIVVSATLLPLFHVLTRPSVATIFIDAPATARRSKEALISFAKRLPLDTALEIQTLGLLAVPRTKTLRVGELRLRPEGWGRLANLEQVHAIDKTSKVPKWARWSLQRFYARPVASRWKNSRAPEIWPLVFEAITRNTVANMSKKNLSTPVSVVPPTRPQLPASVVRPAQSPPSVVQAKVPTPQKKAPGSKTVPTGRQNMRRK
;
A
#
# COMPACT_ATOMS: atom_id res chain seq x y z
N TYR A 1 1.04 33.92 -11.70
CA TYR A 1 1.25 32.73 -10.83
C TYR A 1 2.48 31.93 -11.26
N PRO A 2 3.19 31.25 -10.33
CA PRO A 2 4.33 30.39 -10.66
C PRO A 2 3.91 29.17 -11.48
N ARG A 3 4.86 28.55 -12.19
CA ARG A 3 4.66 27.28 -12.94
C ARG A 3 4.22 26.15 -12.00
N ARG A 4 5.00 25.93 -10.95
CA ARG A 4 4.68 25.00 -9.87
C ARG A 4 3.85 25.73 -8.81
N LEU A 5 2.56 25.43 -8.75
CA LEU A 5 1.62 26.10 -7.85
C LEU A 5 1.15 25.16 -6.74
N LEU A 6 1.33 25.57 -5.48
CA LEU A 6 0.77 24.88 -4.33
C LEU A 6 -0.75 25.08 -4.30
N ILE A 7 -1.51 24.00 -4.45
CA ILE A 7 -2.98 24.02 -4.45
C ILE A 7 -3.58 23.39 -3.19
N TYR A 8 -2.85 22.47 -2.56
CA TYR A 8 -3.28 21.79 -1.35
C TYR A 8 -2.13 21.68 -0.35
N ARG A 9 -2.46 21.89 0.92
CA ARG A 9 -1.60 21.62 2.07
C ARG A 9 -2.46 20.98 3.14
N ALA A 10 -2.01 19.83 3.66
CA ALA A 10 -2.68 19.18 4.77
C ALA A 10 -2.57 20.03 6.05
N PRO A 11 -3.55 19.91 6.97
CA PRO A 11 -3.49 20.59 8.26
C PRO A 11 -2.20 20.25 9.01
N THR A 12 -1.57 21.25 9.62
CA THR A 12 -0.34 21.04 10.41
C THR A 12 -0.52 19.99 11.49
N LEU A 13 -1.68 19.97 12.15
CA LEU A 13 -2.00 18.98 13.18
C LEU A 13 -2.00 17.55 12.63
N GLU A 14 -2.54 17.33 11.44
CA GLU A 14 -2.56 16.01 10.80
C GLU A 14 -1.14 15.53 10.49
N LEU A 15 -0.30 16.42 9.94
CA LEU A 15 1.11 16.12 9.65
C LEU A 15 1.93 15.91 10.92
N ALA A 16 1.67 16.69 11.96
CA ALA A 16 2.30 16.53 13.26
C ALA A 16 1.95 15.17 13.87
N THR A 17 0.66 14.79 13.92
CA THR A 17 0.23 13.49 14.41
C THR A 17 0.88 12.34 13.64
N ILE A 18 0.96 12.42 12.31
CA ILE A 18 1.64 11.41 11.49
C ILE A 18 3.14 11.34 11.81
N GLY A 19 3.79 12.50 11.97
CA GLY A 19 5.19 12.58 12.38
C GLY A 19 5.43 11.94 13.74
N THR A 20 4.58 12.27 14.72
CA THR A 20 4.61 11.72 16.07
C THR A 20 4.42 10.21 16.06
N ILE A 21 3.43 9.65 15.34
CA ILE A 21 3.22 8.20 15.25
C ILE A 21 4.48 7.48 14.73
N LYS A 22 5.15 8.03 13.72
CA LYS A 22 6.40 7.47 13.20
C LYS A 22 7.53 7.53 14.21
N LEU A 23 7.66 8.67 14.90
CA LEU A 23 8.67 8.86 15.93
C LEU A 23 8.43 7.95 17.14
N THR A 24 7.17 7.73 17.52
CA THR A 24 6.78 6.78 18.57
C THR A 24 7.17 5.36 18.20
N GLY A 25 6.94 4.92 16.96
CA GLY A 25 7.40 3.60 16.50
C GLY A 25 8.91 3.44 16.57
N LEU A 26 9.67 4.46 16.15
CA LEU A 26 11.12 4.46 16.24
C LEU A 26 11.60 4.48 17.71
N GLY A 27 10.97 5.28 18.56
CA GLY A 27 11.28 5.38 19.98
C GLY A 27 10.96 4.08 20.73
N ALA A 28 9.85 3.42 20.42
CA ALA A 28 9.49 2.12 20.97
C ALA A 28 10.51 1.04 20.58
N PHE A 29 10.97 1.05 19.32
CA PHE A 29 12.04 0.16 18.86
C PHE A 29 13.36 0.44 19.58
N ALA A 30 13.75 1.70 19.72
CA ALA A 30 14.97 2.09 20.44
C ALA A 30 14.90 1.67 21.92
N MET A 31 13.77 1.92 22.59
CA MET A 31 13.54 1.53 23.98
C MET A 31 13.59 0.00 24.15
N ALA A 32 12.99 -0.74 23.21
CA ALA A 32 13.05 -2.19 23.21
C ALA A 32 14.49 -2.72 23.06
N CYS A 33 15.30 -2.10 22.20
CA CYS A 33 16.69 -2.53 22.00
C CYS A 33 17.63 -2.12 23.14
N LEU A 34 17.44 -0.95 23.74
CA LEU A 34 18.37 -0.37 24.71
C LEU A 34 18.03 -0.68 26.17
N VAL A 35 16.76 -0.95 26.48
CA VAL A 35 16.29 -1.15 27.86
C VAL A 35 15.66 -2.51 28.04
N ILE A 36 14.65 -2.85 27.22
CA ILE A 36 13.85 -4.06 27.44
C ILE A 36 14.66 -5.32 27.09
N ALA A 37 15.29 -5.37 25.91
CA ALA A 37 16.03 -6.53 25.46
C ALA A 37 17.23 -6.89 26.36
N PRO A 38 18.07 -5.93 26.81
CA PRO A 38 19.10 -6.20 27.79
C PRO A 38 18.53 -6.70 29.11
N ASN A 39 17.45 -6.08 29.61
CA ASN A 39 16.82 -6.50 30.87
C ASN A 39 16.30 -7.94 30.80
N VAL A 40 15.69 -8.34 29.68
CA VAL A 40 15.23 -9.72 29.44
C VAL A 40 16.40 -10.69 29.22
N TYR A 41 17.52 -10.23 28.69
CA TYR A 41 18.70 -11.08 28.47
C TYR A 41 19.46 -11.39 29.76
N PHE A 42 19.53 -10.43 30.68
CA PHE A 42 20.22 -10.60 31.97
C PHE A 42 19.35 -11.26 33.05
N ASP A 43 18.07 -11.46 32.79
CA ASP A 43 17.17 -12.16 33.70
C ASP A 43 17.32 -13.69 33.54
N GLU A 44 17.76 -14.38 34.59
CA GLU A 44 17.98 -15.83 34.59
C GLU A 44 16.68 -16.63 34.41
N SER A 45 15.53 -16.03 34.72
CA SER A 45 14.22 -16.67 34.56
C SER A 45 13.68 -16.60 33.13
N SER A 46 14.28 -15.75 32.29
CA SER A 46 13.82 -15.48 30.94
C SER A 46 14.41 -16.47 29.92
N PRO A 47 13.60 -17.10 29.07
CA PRO A 47 14.12 -18.01 28.05
C PRO A 47 14.86 -17.24 26.95
N LEU A 48 15.97 -17.80 26.46
CA LEU A 48 16.88 -17.15 25.49
C LEU A 48 16.21 -16.68 24.18
N TRP A 49 15.05 -17.25 23.80
CA TRP A 49 14.31 -16.84 22.61
C TRP A 49 13.49 -15.54 22.82
N MET A 50 13.28 -15.13 24.07
CA MET A 50 12.45 -13.98 24.41
C MET A 50 13.13 -12.66 24.02
N THR A 51 14.45 -12.54 24.22
CA THR A 51 15.25 -11.38 23.78
C THR A 51 15.13 -11.11 22.28
N PRO A 52 15.44 -12.06 21.36
CA PRO A 52 15.27 -11.83 19.93
C PRO A 52 13.79 -11.63 19.55
N ALA A 53 12.84 -12.25 20.24
CA ALA A 53 11.41 -12.03 19.98
C ALA A 53 10.99 -10.58 20.25
N VAL A 54 11.41 -9.98 21.38
CA VAL A 54 11.11 -8.59 21.72
C VAL A 54 11.68 -7.62 20.68
N ILE A 55 12.90 -7.88 20.20
CA ILE A 55 13.55 -7.06 19.17
C ILE A 55 12.78 -7.17 17.84
N VAL A 56 12.40 -8.37 17.41
CA VAL A 56 11.67 -8.58 16.14
C VAL A 56 10.28 -7.95 16.18
N VAL A 57 9.55 -8.10 17.29
CA VAL A 57 8.22 -7.51 17.46
C VAL A 57 8.30 -5.99 17.43
N SER A 58 9.24 -5.40 18.17
CA SER A 58 9.42 -3.95 18.19
C SER A 58 9.91 -3.39 16.84
N ALA A 59 10.78 -4.12 16.13
CA ALA A 59 11.23 -3.75 14.78
C ALA A 59 10.08 -3.67 13.76
N THR A 60 8.98 -4.41 14.00
CA THR A 60 7.81 -4.44 13.12
C THR A 60 6.94 -3.18 13.25
N LEU A 61 7.04 -2.43 14.34
CA LEU A 61 6.23 -1.22 14.57
C LEU A 61 6.52 -0.11 13.56
N LEU A 62 7.79 0.12 13.25
CA LEU A 62 8.20 1.16 12.30
C LEU A 62 7.64 0.94 10.88
N PRO A 63 7.82 -0.22 10.22
CA PRO A 63 7.22 -0.47 8.91
C PRO A 63 5.69 -0.51 8.96
N LEU A 64 5.08 -0.99 10.06
CA LEU A 64 3.63 -0.98 10.23
C LEU A 64 3.07 0.45 10.20
N PHE A 65 3.58 1.33 11.05
CA PHE A 65 3.17 2.74 11.06
C PHE A 65 3.49 3.44 9.75
N HIS A 66 4.61 3.11 9.11
CA HIS A 66 4.91 3.63 7.78
C HIS A 66 3.83 3.27 6.77
N VAL A 67 3.42 2.01 6.68
CA VAL A 67 2.39 1.55 5.73
C VAL A 67 1.03 2.21 6.00
N LEU A 68 0.66 2.36 7.27
CA LEU A 68 -0.61 2.98 7.68
C LEU A 68 -0.67 4.48 7.38
N THR A 69 0.44 5.20 7.56
CA THR A 69 0.51 6.66 7.38
C THR A 69 1.03 7.09 6.02
N ARG A 70 1.46 6.14 5.17
CA ARG A 70 1.93 6.39 3.79
C ARG A 70 0.93 7.12 2.88
N PRO A 71 -0.38 6.80 2.88
CA PRO A 71 -1.30 7.42 1.94
C PRO A 71 -1.53 8.91 2.25
N SER A 72 -1.19 9.39 3.45
CA SER A 72 -1.41 10.79 3.82
C SER A 72 -0.57 11.76 2.98
N VAL A 73 -1.25 12.66 2.28
CA VAL A 73 -0.63 13.68 1.44
C VAL A 73 -0.31 14.91 2.28
N ALA A 74 0.94 15.39 2.20
CA ALA A 74 1.37 16.62 2.86
C ALA A 74 1.03 17.85 2.03
N THR A 75 1.42 17.85 0.76
CA THR A 75 1.15 18.96 -0.16
C THR A 75 0.88 18.43 -1.57
N ILE A 76 0.15 19.22 -2.35
CA ILE A 76 -0.06 18.96 -3.78
C ILE A 76 0.29 20.23 -4.54
N PHE A 77 1.14 20.05 -5.56
CA PHE A 77 1.43 21.08 -6.55
C PHE A 77 0.83 20.69 -7.89
N ILE A 78 0.42 21.70 -8.65
CA ILE A 78 -0.01 21.56 -10.04
C ILE A 78 0.98 22.28 -10.95
N ASP A 79 1.29 21.69 -12.10
CA ASP A 79 1.99 22.37 -13.18
C ASP A 79 0.98 23.21 -13.98
N ALA A 80 1.01 24.53 -13.78
CA ALA A 80 0.09 25.46 -14.42
C ALA A 80 0.66 25.95 -15.77
N PRO A 81 -0.08 25.80 -16.89
CA PRO A 81 0.38 26.27 -18.19
C PRO A 81 0.50 27.80 -18.24
N ALA A 82 1.26 28.33 -19.21
CA ALA A 82 1.49 29.77 -19.36
C ALA A 82 0.20 30.61 -19.39
N THR A 83 -0.87 30.08 -20.00
CA THR A 83 -2.18 30.72 -20.09
C THR A 83 -2.86 30.84 -18.73
N ALA A 84 -2.86 29.78 -17.93
CA ALA A 84 -3.47 29.75 -16.60
C ALA A 84 -2.68 30.59 -15.56
N ARG A 85 -1.43 30.95 -15.86
CA ARG A 85 -0.59 31.74 -14.94
C ARG A 85 -0.89 33.24 -14.94
N ARG A 86 -1.63 33.74 -15.93
CA ARG A 86 -1.84 35.18 -16.16
C ARG A 86 -2.71 35.85 -15.09
N SER A 87 -3.83 35.23 -14.71
CA SER A 87 -4.76 35.77 -13.72
C SER A 87 -5.41 34.68 -12.85
N LYS A 88 -6.09 35.06 -11.77
CA LYS A 88 -6.79 34.11 -10.88
C LYS A 88 -7.96 33.46 -11.64
N GLU A 89 -8.66 34.22 -12.46
CA GLU A 89 -9.81 33.81 -13.26
C GLU A 89 -9.38 32.80 -14.33
N ALA A 90 -8.25 33.07 -15.01
CA ALA A 90 -7.67 32.15 -15.98
C ALA A 90 -7.34 30.81 -15.32
N LEU A 91 -6.78 30.85 -14.11
CA LEU A 91 -6.42 29.68 -13.33
C LEU A 91 -7.64 28.88 -12.84
N ILE A 92 -8.70 29.56 -12.40
CA ILE A 92 -9.98 28.93 -12.05
C ILE A 92 -10.62 28.28 -13.29
N SER A 93 -10.59 28.98 -14.43
CA SER A 93 -11.15 28.45 -15.69
C SER A 93 -10.39 27.21 -16.18
N PHE A 94 -9.06 27.19 -15.98
CA PHE A 94 -8.21 26.02 -16.22
C PHE A 94 -8.55 24.89 -15.25
N ALA A 95 -8.70 25.19 -13.95
CA ALA A 95 -9.06 24.21 -12.94
C ALA A 95 -10.40 23.51 -13.23
N LYS A 96 -11.39 24.26 -13.72
CA LYS A 96 -12.70 23.72 -14.14
C LYS A 96 -12.63 22.80 -15.36
N ARG A 97 -11.68 23.06 -16.27
CA ARG A 97 -11.46 22.31 -17.53
C ARG A 97 -10.09 21.67 -17.54
N LEU A 98 -9.79 20.90 -16.50
CA LEU A 98 -8.47 20.32 -16.30
C LEU A 98 -8.16 19.25 -17.37
N PRO A 99 -7.13 19.44 -18.22
CA PRO A 99 -6.69 18.40 -19.14
C PRO A 99 -6.20 17.16 -18.39
N LEU A 100 -6.49 15.96 -18.90
CA LEU A 100 -6.04 14.69 -18.31
C LEU A 100 -4.51 14.55 -18.27
N ASP A 101 -3.81 15.26 -19.15
CA ASP A 101 -2.35 15.25 -19.25
C ASP A 101 -1.65 16.19 -18.25
N THR A 102 -2.42 16.96 -17.48
CA THR A 102 -1.84 17.91 -16.52
C THR A 102 -1.05 17.17 -15.45
N ALA A 103 0.19 17.60 -15.21
CA ALA A 103 1.04 17.06 -14.16
C ALA A 103 0.66 17.60 -12.78
N LEU A 104 0.48 16.68 -11.84
CA LEU A 104 0.27 16.90 -10.41
C LEU A 104 1.43 16.28 -9.64
N GLU A 105 2.08 17.09 -8.81
CA GLU A 105 3.07 16.61 -7.86
C GLU A 105 2.41 16.41 -6.50
N ILE A 106 2.33 15.16 -6.06
CA ILE A 106 1.83 14.80 -4.74
C ILE A 106 3.03 14.57 -3.83
N GLN A 107 3.12 15.33 -2.76
CA GLN A 107 4.15 15.16 -1.73
C GLN A 107 3.57 14.38 -0.56
N THR A 108 4.16 13.24 -0.23
CA THR A 108 3.82 12.42 0.95
C THR A 108 4.96 12.42 1.95
N LEU A 109 4.72 11.88 3.14
CA LEU A 109 5.74 11.71 4.17
C LEU A 109 6.37 10.31 4.09
N GLY A 110 7.69 10.26 3.89
CA GLY A 110 8.51 9.05 3.90
C GLY A 110 8.65 8.41 5.29
N LEU A 111 9.54 7.44 5.44
CA LEU A 111 9.70 6.65 6.67
C LEU A 111 9.99 7.51 7.91
N LEU A 112 10.90 8.49 7.78
CA LEU A 112 11.30 9.40 8.86
C LEU A 112 10.68 10.80 8.69
N ALA A 113 9.44 10.87 8.22
CA ALA A 113 8.77 12.12 7.85
C ALA A 113 9.51 12.97 6.80
N VAL A 114 10.51 12.40 6.12
CA VAL A 114 11.19 13.03 4.98
C VAL A 114 10.21 13.20 3.83
N PRO A 115 10.03 14.40 3.27
CA PRO A 115 9.09 14.61 2.19
C PRO A 115 9.49 13.81 0.94
N ARG A 116 8.53 13.11 0.35
CA ARG A 116 8.72 12.35 -0.90
C ARG A 116 7.72 12.84 -1.94
N THR A 117 8.22 13.29 -3.07
CA THR A 117 7.39 13.82 -4.16
C THR A 117 7.15 12.73 -5.22
N LYS A 118 5.91 12.65 -5.72
CA LYS A 118 5.52 11.80 -6.84
C LYS A 118 4.80 12.65 -7.88
N THR A 119 5.33 12.68 -9.10
CA THR A 119 4.71 13.33 -10.26
C THR A 119 3.74 12.37 -10.94
N LEU A 120 2.47 12.75 -11.02
CA LEU A 120 1.39 11.96 -11.61
C LEU A 120 0.62 12.80 -12.62
N ARG A 121 0.01 12.17 -13.62
CA ARG A 121 -0.95 12.86 -14.49
C ARG A 121 -2.36 12.78 -13.90
N VAL A 122 -3.18 13.79 -14.13
CA VAL A 122 -4.58 13.81 -13.68
C VAL A 122 -5.35 12.59 -14.19
N GLY A 123 -5.12 12.18 -15.44
CA GLY A 123 -5.78 11.01 -16.03
C GLY A 123 -5.39 9.67 -15.41
N GLU A 124 -4.27 9.62 -14.66
CA GLU A 124 -3.86 8.43 -13.93
C GLU A 124 -4.47 8.35 -12.52
N LEU A 125 -5.05 9.44 -12.02
CA LEU A 125 -5.71 9.51 -10.73
C LEU A 125 -7.20 9.16 -10.89
N ARG A 126 -7.69 8.31 -9.99
CA ARG A 126 -9.11 7.98 -9.86
C ARG A 126 -9.57 8.18 -8.42
N LEU A 127 -10.84 8.52 -8.29
CA LEU A 127 -11.51 8.50 -7.00
C LEU A 127 -11.87 7.06 -6.63
N ARG A 128 -11.60 6.66 -5.38
CA ARG A 128 -12.07 5.39 -4.87
C ARG A 128 -13.52 5.53 -4.40
N PRO A 129 -14.44 4.61 -4.78
CA PRO A 129 -15.80 4.64 -4.27
C PRO A 129 -15.82 4.58 -2.74
N GLU A 130 -16.82 5.23 -2.13
CA GLU A 130 -16.97 5.26 -0.67
C GLU A 130 -17.28 3.85 -0.17
N GLY A 131 -16.55 3.39 0.84
CA GLY A 131 -16.66 2.04 1.38
C GLY A 131 -15.96 1.90 2.72
N TRP A 132 -16.20 0.80 3.39
CA TRP A 132 -15.68 0.54 4.74
C TRP A 132 -14.14 0.53 4.73
N GLY A 133 -13.51 1.29 5.65
CA GLY A 133 -12.05 1.38 5.77
C GLY A 133 -11.36 2.32 4.75
N ARG A 134 -12.03 3.40 4.29
CA ARG A 134 -11.43 4.38 3.36
C ARG A 134 -10.31 5.20 4.02
N LEU A 135 -9.10 4.67 3.99
CA LEU A 135 -7.86 5.35 4.40
C LEU A 135 -7.31 6.30 3.31
N ALA A 136 -7.89 6.31 2.11
CA ALA A 136 -7.45 7.12 0.98
C ALA A 136 -8.60 7.44 0.01
N ASN A 137 -8.61 8.67 -0.50
CA ASN A 137 -9.66 9.16 -1.41
C ASN A 137 -9.26 8.98 -2.89
N LEU A 138 -7.97 9.10 -3.18
CA LEU A 138 -7.40 9.06 -4.52
C LEU A 138 -6.58 7.78 -4.69
N GLU A 139 -6.70 7.16 -5.85
CA GLU A 139 -5.98 5.95 -6.22
C GLU A 139 -5.38 6.13 -7.62
N GLN A 140 -4.10 5.82 -7.78
CA GLN A 140 -3.44 5.85 -9.07
C GLN A 140 -3.65 4.51 -9.80
N VAL A 141 -4.18 4.58 -11.02
CA VAL A 141 -4.67 3.43 -11.81
C VAL A 141 -3.55 2.57 -12.36
N HIS A 142 -2.49 3.17 -12.90
CA HIS A 142 -1.38 2.48 -13.58
C HIS A 142 -0.09 2.50 -12.76
N ALA A 143 -0.24 2.66 -11.45
CA ALA A 143 0.81 3.19 -10.57
C ALA A 143 2.07 2.36 -10.39
N ILE A 144 2.06 1.10 -10.83
CA ILE A 144 3.16 0.18 -10.57
C ILE A 144 3.40 -0.59 -11.85
N ASP A 145 4.51 -0.25 -12.49
CA ASP A 145 5.05 -1.01 -13.59
C ASP A 145 5.16 -2.48 -13.17
N LYS A 146 4.77 -3.42 -14.05
CA LYS A 146 4.65 -4.86 -13.70
C LYS A 146 5.97 -5.45 -13.19
N THR A 147 7.07 -4.76 -13.48
CA THR A 147 8.48 -4.98 -13.09
C THR A 147 8.83 -4.62 -11.64
N SER A 148 7.96 -3.93 -10.90
CA SER A 148 8.27 -3.50 -9.53
C SER A 148 8.25 -4.67 -8.53
N LYS A 149 9.40 -4.90 -7.87
CA LYS A 149 9.62 -5.93 -6.83
C LYS A 149 8.82 -5.70 -5.53
N VAL A 150 7.89 -4.74 -5.48
CA VAL A 150 7.14 -4.45 -4.26
C VAL A 150 6.10 -5.55 -4.00
N PRO A 151 6.04 -6.11 -2.77
CA PRO A 151 5.04 -7.10 -2.37
C PRO A 151 3.61 -6.61 -2.60
N LYS A 152 2.71 -7.47 -3.10
CA LYS A 152 1.32 -7.13 -3.40
C LYS A 152 0.59 -6.49 -2.21
N TRP A 153 0.85 -6.99 -0.99
CA TRP A 153 0.27 -6.45 0.25
C TRP A 153 0.78 -5.05 0.60
N ALA A 154 1.91 -4.58 0.07
CA ALA A 154 2.40 -3.22 0.30
C ALA A 154 2.02 -2.27 -0.85
N ARG A 155 1.69 -2.81 -2.03
CA ARG A 155 1.30 -2.03 -3.22
C ARG A 155 0.09 -1.14 -2.95
N TRP A 156 -0.88 -1.60 -2.17
CA TRP A 156 -2.07 -0.78 -1.89
C TRP A 156 -1.72 0.56 -1.22
N SER A 157 -0.68 0.62 -0.39
CA SER A 157 -0.23 1.86 0.26
C SER A 157 0.51 2.82 -0.68
N LEU A 158 1.04 2.32 -1.81
CA LEU A 158 1.83 3.09 -2.79
C LEU A 158 0.98 3.80 -3.85
N GLN A 159 -0.20 3.24 -4.12
CA GLN A 159 -1.11 3.72 -5.15
C GLN A 159 -2.18 4.65 -4.57
N ARG A 160 -2.29 4.70 -3.24
CA ARG A 160 -3.36 5.37 -2.53
C ARG A 160 -2.87 6.68 -1.91
N PHE A 161 -3.69 7.71 -2.05
CA PHE A 161 -3.44 9.05 -1.54
C PHE A 161 -4.68 9.57 -0.82
N TYR A 162 -4.48 10.12 0.37
CA TYR A 162 -5.50 10.80 1.15
C TYR A 162 -5.27 12.30 1.07
N ALA A 163 -6.25 12.99 0.50
CA ALA A 163 -6.31 14.44 0.49
C ALA A 163 -7.77 14.85 0.76
N ARG A 164 -7.96 15.82 1.65
CA ARG A 164 -9.29 16.29 2.03
C ARG A 164 -9.91 17.08 0.87
N PRO A 165 -11.19 16.88 0.50
CA PRO A 165 -11.85 17.58 -0.59
C PRO A 165 -12.33 18.99 -0.17
N VAL A 166 -11.49 19.74 0.54
CA VAL A 166 -11.83 21.07 1.07
C VAL A 166 -10.75 22.04 0.63
N ALA A 167 -11.15 23.29 0.37
CA ALA A 167 -10.19 24.35 0.08
C ALA A 167 -9.14 24.40 1.20
N SER A 168 -7.87 24.54 0.82
CA SER A 168 -6.82 24.62 1.83
C SER A 168 -7.02 25.92 2.62
N ARG A 169 -7.34 25.85 3.91
CA ARG A 169 -7.50 27.04 4.77
C ARG A 169 -6.17 27.77 5.08
N TRP A 170 -5.11 27.45 4.36
CA TRP A 170 -3.77 27.93 4.66
C TRP A 170 -3.45 29.26 3.97
N LYS A 171 -2.98 30.24 4.74
CA LYS A 171 -2.63 31.59 4.28
C LYS A 171 -1.57 31.62 3.16
N ASN A 172 -0.74 30.57 3.03
CA ASN A 172 0.34 30.51 2.04
C ASN A 172 -0.03 29.79 0.73
N SER A 173 -1.23 29.22 0.61
CA SER A 173 -1.71 28.72 -0.69
C SER A 173 -2.15 29.91 -1.52
N ARG A 174 -1.43 30.22 -2.58
CA ARG A 174 -1.71 31.38 -3.46
C ARG A 174 -3.08 31.29 -4.15
N ALA A 175 -3.69 30.10 -4.18
CA ALA A 175 -5.02 29.88 -4.74
C ALA A 175 -5.67 28.63 -4.11
N PRO A 176 -6.25 28.75 -2.90
CA PRO A 176 -6.81 27.61 -2.15
C PRO A 176 -8.10 27.05 -2.76
N GLU A 177 -8.78 27.83 -3.59
CA GLU A 177 -10.04 27.51 -4.28
C GLU A 177 -9.84 26.50 -5.43
N ILE A 178 -8.60 26.27 -5.88
CA ILE A 178 -8.32 25.40 -7.02
C ILE A 178 -8.49 23.93 -6.68
N TRP A 179 -8.07 23.52 -5.47
CA TRP A 179 -8.06 22.10 -5.10
C TRP A 179 -9.46 21.46 -5.15
N PRO A 180 -10.53 22.08 -4.64
CA PRO A 180 -11.89 21.55 -4.80
C PRO A 180 -12.29 21.34 -6.27
N LEU A 181 -11.96 22.29 -7.15
CA LEU A 181 -12.27 22.20 -8.58
C LEU A 181 -11.49 21.07 -9.27
N VAL A 182 -10.21 20.92 -8.92
CA VAL A 182 -9.36 19.81 -9.39
C VAL A 182 -9.90 18.48 -8.90
N PHE A 183 -10.28 18.39 -7.62
CA PHE A 183 -10.87 17.20 -7.02
C PHE A 183 -12.17 16.81 -7.72
N GLU A 184 -13.04 17.79 -8.00
CA GLU A 184 -14.27 17.59 -8.76
C GLU A 184 -13.99 17.12 -10.20
N ALA A 185 -12.99 17.70 -10.88
CA ALA A 185 -12.57 17.24 -12.21
C ALA A 185 -12.10 15.77 -12.20
N ILE A 186 -11.32 15.37 -11.18
CA ILE A 186 -10.89 13.97 -10.99
C ILE A 186 -12.11 13.05 -10.77
N THR A 187 -13.07 13.48 -9.94
CA THR A 187 -14.31 12.74 -9.68
C THR A 187 -15.11 12.55 -10.98
N ARG A 188 -15.33 13.62 -11.75
CA ARG A 188 -16.02 13.56 -13.06
C ARG A 188 -15.33 12.60 -14.03
N ASN A 189 -14.00 12.67 -14.12
CA ASN A 189 -13.20 11.76 -14.96
C ASN A 189 -13.31 10.31 -14.51
N THR A 190 -13.39 10.07 -13.20
CA THR A 190 -13.56 8.73 -12.64
C THR A 190 -14.92 8.15 -12.99
N VAL A 191 -16.00 8.91 -12.80
CA VAL A 191 -17.37 8.50 -13.14
C VAL A 191 -17.51 8.23 -14.64
N ALA A 192 -16.98 9.11 -15.49
CA ALA A 192 -16.98 8.92 -16.94
C ALA A 192 -16.24 7.64 -17.36
N ASN A 193 -15.10 7.34 -16.74
CA ASN A 193 -14.35 6.11 -16.99
C ASN A 193 -15.09 4.84 -16.52
N MET A 194 -15.81 4.92 -15.39
CA MET A 194 -16.64 3.80 -14.92
C MET A 194 -17.84 3.55 -15.85
N SER A 195 -18.51 4.61 -16.30
CA SER A 195 -19.62 4.53 -17.25
C SER A 195 -19.20 3.88 -18.59
N LYS A 196 -18.07 4.33 -19.17
CA LYS A 196 -17.52 3.72 -20.39
C LYS A 196 -17.22 2.23 -20.23
N LYS A 197 -16.65 1.84 -19.08
CA LYS A 197 -16.32 0.43 -18.79
C LYS A 197 -17.58 -0.45 -18.73
N ASN A 198 -18.65 0.04 -18.11
CA ASN A 198 -19.91 -0.69 -18.02
C ASN A 198 -20.58 -0.88 -19.38
N LEU A 199 -20.54 0.13 -20.26
CA LEU A 199 -21.04 0.02 -21.65
C LEU A 199 -20.26 -0.99 -22.51
N SER A 200 -18.96 -1.16 -22.23
CA SER A 200 -18.09 -2.07 -23.00
C SER A 200 -18.13 -3.53 -22.55
N THR A 201 -18.91 -3.87 -21.50
CA THR A 201 -19.12 -5.27 -21.13
C THR A 201 -20.14 -5.84 -22.12
N PRO A 202 -19.76 -6.75 -23.05
CA PRO A 202 -20.78 -7.45 -23.81
C PRO A 202 -21.59 -8.25 -22.79
N VAL A 203 -22.89 -7.96 -22.72
CA VAL A 203 -23.85 -8.86 -22.10
C VAL A 203 -23.63 -10.21 -22.77
N SER A 204 -22.90 -11.10 -22.09
CA SER A 204 -22.69 -12.45 -22.56
C SER A 204 -24.08 -13.06 -22.66
N VAL A 205 -24.54 -13.18 -23.90
CA VAL A 205 -25.80 -13.81 -24.28
C VAL A 205 -25.88 -15.12 -23.50
N VAL A 206 -26.84 -15.19 -22.58
CA VAL A 206 -27.23 -16.42 -21.91
C VAL A 206 -27.65 -17.38 -23.02
N PRO A 207 -26.96 -18.50 -23.25
CA PRO A 207 -27.46 -19.50 -24.19
C PRO A 207 -28.74 -20.08 -23.59
N PRO A 208 -29.81 -20.29 -24.38
CA PRO A 208 -31.07 -20.80 -23.85
C PRO A 208 -30.86 -22.20 -23.28
N THR A 209 -31.22 -22.36 -22.01
CA THR A 209 -31.30 -23.63 -21.29
C THR A 209 -32.17 -24.61 -22.09
N ARG A 210 -31.55 -25.65 -22.64
CA ARG A 210 -32.27 -26.79 -23.22
C ARG A 210 -32.93 -27.58 -22.08
N PRO A 211 -34.24 -27.92 -22.15
CA PRO A 211 -34.86 -28.75 -21.14
C PRO A 211 -34.32 -30.19 -21.25
N GLN A 212 -33.72 -30.73 -20.18
CA GLN A 212 -33.57 -32.17 -20.04
C GLN A 212 -34.78 -32.72 -19.28
N LEU A 213 -35.52 -33.63 -19.91
CA LEU A 213 -36.49 -34.50 -19.25
C LEU A 213 -35.78 -35.68 -18.56
N PRO A 214 -36.36 -36.25 -17.49
CA PRO A 214 -35.71 -37.20 -16.61
C PRO A 214 -35.95 -38.65 -17.06
N ALA A 215 -34.99 -39.54 -16.84
CA ALA A 215 -35.27 -40.97 -16.85
C ALA A 215 -34.43 -41.73 -15.81
N SER A 216 -35.17 -42.33 -14.90
CA SER A 216 -34.95 -43.61 -14.21
C SER A 216 -33.84 -43.77 -13.18
N VAL A 217 -34.29 -43.56 -11.94
CA VAL A 217 -34.11 -44.42 -10.76
C VAL A 217 -33.98 -45.92 -11.10
N VAL A 218 -32.90 -46.59 -10.65
CA VAL A 218 -32.94 -47.93 -10.03
C VAL A 218 -31.85 -48.00 -8.94
N ARG A 219 -32.26 -48.57 -7.78
CA ARG A 219 -31.60 -48.66 -6.47
C ARG A 219 -30.70 -49.94 -6.35
N PRO A 220 -30.04 -50.23 -5.21
CA PRO A 220 -28.71 -50.85 -5.14
C PRO A 220 -28.74 -52.28 -4.54
N ALA A 221 -27.59 -52.98 -4.54
CA ALA A 221 -27.34 -54.07 -3.61
C ALA A 221 -25.85 -54.46 -3.49
N GLN A 222 -25.40 -54.52 -2.23
CA GLN A 222 -24.54 -55.56 -1.64
C GLN A 222 -23.00 -55.43 -1.68
N SER A 223 -22.48 -55.21 -0.47
CA SER A 223 -21.24 -55.74 0.13
C SER A 223 -21.62 -56.77 1.21
N PRO A 224 -20.70 -57.51 1.89
CA PRO A 224 -19.38 -58.10 1.57
C PRO A 224 -19.37 -59.63 1.90
N PRO A 225 -18.23 -60.36 2.13
CA PRO A 225 -17.49 -60.28 3.40
C PRO A 225 -15.95 -60.49 3.34
N SER A 226 -15.34 -60.21 4.50
CA SER A 226 -13.94 -60.24 4.95
C SER A 226 -13.15 -61.55 4.78
N VAL A 227 -11.83 -61.44 4.57
CA VAL A 227 -10.80 -62.37 5.09
C VAL A 227 -9.50 -61.63 5.45
N VAL A 228 -9.36 -61.33 6.74
CA VAL A 228 -8.27 -61.63 7.70
C VAL A 228 -6.83 -61.98 7.21
N GLN A 229 -5.86 -61.34 7.89
CA GLN A 229 -4.49 -61.77 8.31
C GLN A 229 -3.22 -61.38 7.51
N ALA A 230 -2.53 -60.39 8.09
CA ALA A 230 -1.19 -60.47 8.70
C ALA A 230 0.03 -60.94 7.87
N LYS A 231 1.01 -60.02 7.70
CA LYS A 231 2.40 -60.23 8.19
C LYS A 231 3.25 -58.95 8.12
N VAL A 232 3.79 -58.54 9.26
CA VAL A 232 4.99 -57.68 9.42
C VAL A 232 6.11 -58.61 9.90
N PRO A 233 7.34 -58.50 9.38
CA PRO A 233 8.44 -58.00 10.21
C PRO A 233 9.46 -57.10 9.46
N THR A 234 9.67 -55.90 10.02
CA THR A 234 10.92 -55.25 10.52
C THR A 234 12.32 -55.60 9.91
N PRO A 235 13.40 -54.85 10.26
CA PRO A 235 13.95 -53.66 9.59
C PRO A 235 15.36 -53.89 9.00
N GLN A 236 15.89 -52.96 8.21
CA GLN A 236 17.35 -52.86 8.04
C GLN A 236 17.90 -51.43 8.14
N LYS A 237 19.00 -51.39 8.88
CA LYS A 237 19.80 -50.31 9.45
C LYS A 237 20.94 -49.99 8.49
N LYS A 238 21.24 -48.71 8.22
CA LYS A 238 22.61 -48.29 7.88
C LYS A 238 22.86 -46.83 8.24
N ALA A 239 23.88 -46.64 9.07
CA ALA A 239 24.40 -45.38 9.58
C ALA A 239 25.61 -44.90 8.70
N PRO A 240 26.52 -44.03 9.18
CA PRO A 240 26.58 -42.61 8.84
C PRO A 240 27.85 -42.23 8.06
N GLY A 241 27.85 -41.06 7.42
CA GLY A 241 28.99 -40.54 6.66
C GLY A 241 29.31 -39.08 6.99
N SER A 242 30.40 -38.90 7.74
CA SER A 242 31.12 -37.67 8.10
C SER A 242 31.58 -36.81 6.91
N LYS A 243 31.71 -35.48 7.12
CA LYS A 243 32.69 -34.55 6.48
C LYS A 243 32.68 -33.21 7.24
N THR A 244 33.59 -32.97 8.17
CA THR A 244 34.88 -32.23 8.06
C THR A 244 34.78 -30.72 7.76
N VAL A 245 35.15 -29.97 8.79
CA VAL A 245 35.66 -28.58 8.85
C VAL A 245 36.95 -28.42 8.01
N PRO A 246 37.27 -27.20 7.55
CA PRO A 246 38.62 -26.72 7.81
C PRO A 246 38.69 -25.27 8.32
N THR A 247 39.54 -25.12 9.33
CA THR A 247 40.13 -23.91 9.89
C THR A 247 41.22 -23.39 8.95
N GLY A 248 41.30 -22.08 8.71
CA GLY A 248 42.35 -21.47 7.88
C GLY A 248 42.55 -19.98 8.19
N ARG A 249 43.78 -19.64 8.58
CA ARG A 249 44.27 -18.47 9.32
C ARG A 249 44.82 -17.36 8.38
N GLN A 250 45.02 -16.15 8.95
CA GLN A 250 46.00 -15.09 8.55
C GLN A 250 45.72 -14.30 7.24
N ASN A 251 46.04 -13.01 7.06
CA ASN A 251 47.10 -12.16 7.64
C ASN A 251 46.78 -10.65 7.56
N MET A 252 47.40 -9.90 8.47
CA MET A 252 47.58 -8.43 8.46
C MET A 252 48.32 -7.92 7.20
N ARG A 253 47.98 -6.71 6.73
CA ARG A 253 48.99 -5.74 6.22
C ARG A 253 48.49 -4.28 6.24
N ARG A 254 49.19 -3.49 7.06
CA ARG A 254 49.45 -2.03 7.10
C ARG A 254 48.74 -1.11 6.08
N LYS A 255 48.25 0.01 6.59
CA LYS A 255 48.64 1.36 6.16
C LYS A 255 48.89 2.23 7.38
#